data_AF-A0A101HQS8-F1
#
_entry.id   AF-A0A101HQS8-F1
#
_cell.length_a   1.000
_cell.length_b   1.000
_cell.length_c   1.000
_cell.angle_alpha   90.00
_cell.angle_beta   90.00
_cell.angle_gamma   90.00
#
_symmetry.space_group_name_H-M   'P 1'
#
loop_
_entity.id
_entity.type
_entity.pdbx_description
1 polymer ?
#
loop_
_entity_poly.entity_id
_entity_poly.type
_entity_poly.pdbx_seq_one_letter_code
_entity_poly.pdbx_strand_id
1 'polypeptide(L)' 'MAHDLGTTGDKATLFSEAGNLVASSFFGYETFYPGPGMVEQDPEAWWTSFCRATSDLVSKSGISAEDLSAVSI' A
#
# COMPACT_ATOMS: atom_id res chain seq x y z
N MET A 1 -5.46 -1.10 9.34
CA MET A 1 -4.59 -1.26 8.16
C MET A 1 -3.91 0.07 7.90
N ALA A 2 -2.61 0.08 7.63
CA ALA A 2 -1.87 1.29 7.34
C ALA A 2 -1.17 1.17 5.99
N HIS A 3 -1.32 2.19 5.14
CA HIS A 3 -0.60 2.37 3.89
C HIS A 3 0.49 3.42 4.07
N ASP A 4 1.65 3.18 3.49
CA ASP A 4 2.77 4.11 3.40
C ASP A 4 3.09 4.27 1.90
N LEU A 5 2.51 5.33 1.30
CA LEU A 5 2.74 5.69 -0.10
C LEU A 5 4.07 6.42 -0.23
N GLY A 6 5.12 5.64 -0.49
CA GLY A 6 6.46 6.15 -0.73
C GLY A 6 6.68 6.61 -2.17
N THR A 7 7.90 7.01 -2.50
CA THR A 7 8.23 7.39 -3.89
C THR A 7 8.42 6.19 -4.81
N THR A 8 8.58 4.97 -4.31
CA THR A 8 8.85 3.79 -5.16
C THR A 8 7.70 2.78 -5.17
N GLY A 9 6.66 3.00 -4.39
CA GLY A 9 5.59 2.04 -4.19
C GLY A 9 4.77 2.31 -2.93
N ASP A 10 3.68 1.57 -2.80
CA ASP A 10 2.85 1.54 -1.60
C ASP A 10 3.18 0.31 -0.75
N LYS A 11 3.40 0.55 0.54
CA LYS A 11 3.58 -0.49 1.56
C LYS A 11 2.36 -0.54 2.45
N ALA A 12 1.58 -1.61 2.34
CA ALA A 12 0.44 -1.86 3.21
C ALA A 12 0.81 -2.82 4.36
N THR A 13 0.34 -2.51 5.56
CA THR A 13 0.57 -3.31 6.77
C THR A 13 -0.72 -3.49 7.57
N LEU A 14 -0.88 -4.68 8.12
CA LEU A 14 -1.99 -5.02 9.00
C LEU A 14 -1.44 -5.34 10.38
N PHE A 15 -2.01 -4.70 11.40
CA PHE A 15 -1.67 -4.92 12.80
C PHE A 15 -2.89 -5.45 13.56
N SER A 16 -2.66 -6.33 14.53
CA SER A 16 -3.69 -6.71 15.49
C SER A 16 -3.88 -5.63 16.56
N GLU A 17 -4.96 -5.72 17.34
CA GLU A 17 -5.22 -4.80 18.46
C GLU A 17 -4.08 -4.77 19.50
N ALA A 18 -3.33 -5.87 19.62
CA ALA A 18 -2.15 -5.95 20.48
C ALA A 18 -0.89 -5.28 19.87
N GLY A 19 -1.00 -4.69 18.69
CA GLY A 19 0.10 -4.04 17.97
C GLY A 19 1.04 -5.00 17.23
N ASN A 20 0.69 -6.28 17.11
CA ASN A 20 1.52 -7.25 16.39
C ASN A 20 1.30 -7.14 14.88
N LEU A 21 2.37 -7.20 14.09
CA LEU A 21 2.27 -7.27 12.63
C LEU A 21 1.67 -8.62 12.22
N VAL A 22 0.52 -8.57 11.56
CA VAL A 22 -0.21 -9.74 11.05
C VAL A 22 0.26 -10.07 9.63
N ALA A 23 0.31 -9.07 8.76
CA ALA A 23 0.73 -9.21 7.37
C ALA A 23 1.29 -7.90 6.84
N SER A 24 2.05 -7.99 5.75
CA SER A 24 2.51 -6.84 4.97
C SER A 24 2.56 -7.15 3.48
N SER A 25 2.33 -6.13 2.68
CA SER A 25 2.35 -6.18 1.22
C SER A 25 3.03 -4.94 0.66
N PHE A 26 3.68 -5.10 -0.48
CA PHE A 26 4.34 -4.01 -1.18
C PHE A 26 4.10 -4.15 -2.68
N PHE A 27 3.71 -3.06 -3.31
CA PHE A 27 3.60 -2.97 -4.76
C PHE A 27 4.32 -1.70 -5.21
N GLY A 28 5.18 -1.86 -6.22
CA GLY A 28 5.97 -0.76 -6.76
C GLY A 28 5.26 -0.05 -7.91
N TYR A 29 5.61 1.22 -8.11
CA TYR A 29 5.26 1.99 -9.29
C TYR A 29 6.47 2.76 -9.82
N GLU A 30 6.42 3.08 -11.10
CA GLU A 30 7.51 3.75 -11.81
C GLU A 30 7.59 5.24 -11.44
N THR A 31 8.81 5.76 -11.42
CA THR A 31 9.07 7.20 -11.39
C THR A 31 9.70 7.59 -12.72
N PHE A 32 9.10 8.56 -13.38
CA PHE A 32 9.55 9.05 -14.67
C PHE A 32 10.53 10.21 -14.49
N TYR A 33 11.58 10.21 -15.31
CA TYR A 33 12.59 11.26 -15.36
C TYR A 33 12.67 11.86 -16.76
N PRO A 34 11.67 12.67 -17.18
CA PRO A 34 11.56 13.15 -18.56
C PRO A 34 12.67 14.16 -18.95
N GLY A 35 13.42 14.68 -17.99
CA GLY A 35 14.54 15.60 -18.24
C GLY A 35 15.27 16.00 -16.96
N PRO A 36 16.35 16.80 -17.08
CA PRO A 36 17.18 17.17 -15.94
C PRO A 36 16.38 17.88 -14.84
N GLY A 37 16.38 17.30 -13.63
CA GLY A 37 15.65 17.85 -12.47
C GLY A 37 14.14 17.60 -12.47
N MET A 38 13.60 16.92 -13.48
CA MET A 38 12.18 16.56 -13.52
C MET A 38 11.96 15.17 -12.95
N VAL A 39 10.98 15.05 -12.06
CA VAL A 39 10.59 13.81 -11.39
C VAL A 39 9.07 13.77 -11.38
N GLU A 40 8.49 12.81 -12.10
CA GLU A 40 7.04 12.67 -12.28
C GLU A 40 6.59 11.25 -11.94
N GLN A 41 5.33 11.12 -11.51
CA GLN A 41 4.70 9.84 -11.22
C GLN A 41 3.26 9.87 -11.73
N ASP A 42 2.77 8.71 -12.15
CA ASP A 42 1.38 8.54 -12.56
C ASP A 42 0.50 8.31 -11.31
N PRO A 43 -0.46 9.21 -11.00
CA PRO A 43 -1.36 9.01 -9.86
C PRO A 43 -2.23 7.75 -9.98
N GLU A 44 -2.50 7.26 -11.19
CA GLU A 44 -3.23 6.01 -11.38
C GLU A 44 -2.39 4.80 -10.96
N ALA A 45 -1.06 4.89 -11.08
CA ALA A 45 -0.14 3.88 -10.59
C ALA A 45 -0.13 3.80 -9.05
N TRP A 46 -0.28 4.95 -8.37
CA TRP A 46 -0.46 4.99 -6.91
C TRP A 46 -1.74 4.28 -6.50
N TRP A 47 -2.86 4.62 -7.13
CA TRP A 47 -4.16 4.01 -6.83
C TRP A 47 -4.19 2.52 -7.11
N THR A 48 -3.65 2.11 -8.26
CA THR A 48 -3.50 0.69 -8.61
C THR A 48 -2.67 -0.05 -7.58
N SER A 49 -1.56 0.54 -7.12
CA SER A 49 -0.71 -0.04 -6.09
C SER A 49 -1.44 -0.18 -4.75
N PHE A 50 -2.17 0.85 -4.34
CA PHE A 50 -3.00 0.82 -3.13
C PHE A 50 -4.04 -0.30 -3.14
N CYS A 51 -4.77 -0.44 -4.25
CA CYS A 51 -5.77 -1.50 -4.42
C CYS A 51 -5.14 -2.89 -4.39
N ARG A 52 -4.00 -3.08 -5.08
CA ARG A 52 -3.27 -4.35 -5.09
C ARG A 52 -2.73 -4.70 -3.71
N ALA A 53 -2.14 -3.72 -3.02
CA ALA A 53 -1.63 -3.89 -1.66
C ALA A 53 -2.74 -4.28 -0.69
N THR A 54 -3.89 -3.59 -0.75
CA THR A 54 -5.07 -3.91 0.06
C THR A 54 -5.56 -5.33 -0.19
N SER A 55 -5.78 -5.69 -1.46
CA SER A 55 -6.32 -7.00 -1.83
C SER A 55 -5.41 -8.15 -1.43
N ASP A 56 -4.10 -8.01 -1.68
CA ASP A 56 -3.10 -9.00 -1.31
C ASP A 56 -2.97 -9.13 0.22
N LEU A 57 -3.04 -8.01 0.95
CA LEU A 57 -2.95 -8.01 2.41
C LEU A 57 -4.15 -8.69 3.08
N VAL A 58 -5.37 -8.43 2.59
CA VAL A 58 -6.59 -9.13 3.02
C VAL A 58 -6.50 -10.63 2.71
N SER A 59 -6.06 -10.98 1.50
CA SER A 59 -5.90 -12.39 1.11
C SER A 59 -4.85 -13.13 1.97
N LYS A 60 -3.74 -12.47 2.34
CA LYS A 60 -2.68 -13.07 3.16
C LYS A 60 -3.07 -13.23 4.62
N SER A 61 -3.84 -12.29 5.15
CA SER A 61 -4.24 -12.28 6.57
C SER A 61 -5.45 -13.16 6.85
N GLY A 62 -6.25 -13.49 5.83
CA GLY A 62 -7.44 -14.33 5.97
C GLY A 62 -8.60 -13.65 6.70
N ILE A 63 -8.51 -12.35 6.94
CA ILE A 63 -9.59 -11.54 7.52
C ILE A 63 -10.59 -11.13 6.43
N SER A 64 -11.78 -10.71 6.84
CA SER A 64 -12.71 -10.02 5.97
C SER A 64 -12.63 -8.50 6.11
N ALA A 65 -13.31 -7.76 5.23
CA ALA A 65 -13.31 -6.29 5.31
C ALA A 65 -14.01 -5.79 6.57
N GLU A 66 -14.97 -6.55 7.11
CA GLU A 66 -15.71 -6.24 8.33
C GLU A 66 -14.85 -6.34 9.59
N ASP A 67 -13.73 -7.08 9.54
CA ASP A 67 -12.76 -7.19 10.65
C ASP A 67 -11.84 -5.95 10.75
N LEU A 68 -11.84 -5.07 9.74
CA LEU A 68 -10.97 -3.89 9.72
C LEU A 68 -11.60 -2.72 10.48
N SER A 69 -11.02 -2.37 11.63
CA SER A 69 -11.50 -1.23 12.41
C SER A 69 -11.16 0.13 11.80
N ALA A 70 -10.06 0.24 11.05
CA ALA A 70 -9.59 1.49 10.45
C ALA A 70 -8.60 1.27 9.30
N VAL A 71 -8.53 2.28 8.43
CA VAL A 71 -7.49 2.45 7.40
C VAL A 71 -6.80 3.80 7.63
N SER A 72 -5.47 3.81 7.58
CA SER A 72 -4.66 5.03 7.61
C SER A 72 -3.73 5.11 6.41
N ILE A 73 -3.36 6.33 6.04
CA ILE A 73 -2.45 6.70 4.94
C ILE A 73 -1.46 7.71 5.51
#